data_AF-A0A1I3EEH5-F1
#
_entry.id   AF-A0A1I3EEH5-F1
#
_cell.length_a   1.000
_cell.length_b   1.000
_cell.length_c   1.000
_cell.angle_alpha   90.00
_cell.angle_beta   90.00
_cell.angle_gamma   90.00
#
_symmetry.space_group_name_H-M   'P 1'
#
loop_
_entity.id
_entity.type
_entity.pdbx_description
1 polymer ?
#
loop_
_entity_poly.entity_id
_entity_poly.type
_entity_poly.pdbx_seq_one_letter_code
_entity_poly.pdbx_strand_id
1 'polypeptide(L)' 'MTTASKSASRALDRELLAVVFAIVAGGFLVFGAGFANSAALHDAGHDSRHSMAFPCH' A
#
# COMPACT_ATOMS: atom_id res chain seq x y z
N MET A 1 -5.63 -11.98 -38.36
CA MET A 1 -5.39 -10.67 -37.73
C MET A 1 -6.33 -10.49 -36.53
N THR A 2 -6.17 -11.27 -35.46
CA THR A 2 -7.05 -11.22 -34.26
C THR A 2 -6.28 -11.39 -32.94
N THR A 3 -5.02 -11.79 -32.99
CA THR A 3 -4.15 -12.02 -31.81
C THR A 3 -3.62 -10.73 -31.20
N ALA A 4 -3.29 -9.72 -32.02
CA ALA A 4 -2.82 -8.42 -31.57
C ALA A 4 -3.87 -7.66 -30.73
N SER A 5 -5.15 -7.76 -31.11
CA SER A 5 -6.25 -7.08 -30.41
C SER A 5 -6.46 -7.64 -28.98
N LYS A 6 -6.42 -8.97 -28.79
CA LYS A 6 -6.52 -9.58 -27.45
C LYS A 6 -5.32 -9.28 -26.55
N SER A 7 -4.11 -9.22 -27.11
CA SER A 7 -2.91 -8.88 -26.33
C SER A 7 -2.91 -7.41 -25.90
N ALA A 8 -3.36 -6.50 -26.77
CA ALA A 8 -3.49 -5.09 -26.45
C ALA A 8 -4.55 -4.83 -25.36
N SER A 9 -5.71 -5.51 -25.43
CA SER A 9 -6.74 -5.43 -24.38
C SER A 9 -6.22 -5.89 -23.02
N ARG A 10 -5.54 -7.05 -22.94
CA ARG A 10 -4.96 -7.54 -21.68
C ARG A 10 -3.89 -6.63 -21.09
N ALA A 11 -3.11 -5.96 -21.94
CA ALA A 11 -2.12 -4.99 -21.49
C ALA A 11 -2.82 -3.76 -20.87
N LEU A 12 -3.84 -3.23 -21.53
CA LEU A 12 -4.65 -2.11 -21.01
C LEU A 12 -5.34 -2.46 -19.69
N ASP A 13 -5.91 -3.67 -19.58
CA ASP A 13 -6.56 -4.15 -18.37
C ASP A 13 -5.59 -4.20 -17.19
N ARG A 14 -4.36 -4.66 -17.42
CA ARG A 14 -3.31 -4.75 -16.39
C ARG A 14 -2.81 -3.38 -15.94
N GLU A 15 -2.61 -2.47 -16.88
CA GLU A 15 -2.23 -1.08 -16.59
C GLU A 15 -3.33 -0.37 -15.79
N LEU A 16 -4.59 -0.54 -16.17
CA LEU A 16 -5.72 0.01 -15.42
C LEU A 16 -5.77 -0.53 -13.99
N LEU A 17 -5.55 -1.83 -13.80
CA LEU A 17 -5.48 -2.46 -12.48
C LEU A 17 -4.34 -1.87 -11.63
N ALA A 18 -3.18 -1.65 -12.23
CA ALA A 18 -2.04 -1.03 -11.54
C ALA A 18 -2.33 0.42 -11.15
N VAL A 19 -2.96 1.20 -12.03
CA VAL A 19 -3.35 2.59 -11.75
C VAL A 19 -4.39 2.67 -10.64
N VAL A 20 -5.44 1.84 -10.71
CA VAL A 20 -6.46 1.78 -9.66
C VAL A 20 -5.84 1.37 -8.33
N PHE A 21 -4.98 0.35 -8.33
CA PHE A 21 -4.27 -0.05 -7.12
C PHE A 21 -3.42 1.08 -6.55
N ALA A 22 -2.66 1.79 -7.39
CA ALA A 22 -1.83 2.91 -6.97
C ALA A 22 -2.67 4.06 -6.37
N ILE A 23 -3.82 4.37 -6.96
CA ILE A 23 -4.75 5.38 -6.42
C ILE A 23 -5.32 4.95 -5.08
N VAL A 24 -5.77 3.69 -4.97
CA VAL A 24 -6.34 3.16 -3.72
C VAL A 24 -5.27 3.10 -2.63
N ALA A 25 -4.08 2.59 -2.93
CA ALA A 25 -2.98 2.50 -1.99
C ALA A 25 -2.49 3.90 -1.57
N GLY A 26 -2.29 4.81 -2.53
CA GLY A 26 -1.90 6.19 -2.24
C GLY A 26 -2.94 6.93 -1.42
N GLY A 27 -4.22 6.79 -1.78
CA GLY A 27 -5.33 7.33 -0.99
C GLY A 27 -5.33 6.76 0.42
N PHE A 28 -5.23 5.44 0.56
CA PHE A 28 -5.13 4.79 1.87
C PHE A 28 -3.98 5.34 2.72
N LEU A 29 -2.80 5.57 2.14
CA LEU A 29 -1.68 6.15 2.88
C LEU A 29 -1.97 7.59 3.32
N VAL A 30 -2.52 8.44 2.45
CA VAL A 30 -2.83 9.84 2.76
C VAL A 30 -3.93 9.94 3.81
N PHE A 31 -5.05 9.23 3.63
CA PHE A 31 -6.15 9.22 4.59
C PHE A 31 -5.76 8.51 5.88
N GLY A 32 -5.08 7.38 5.78
CA GLY A 32 -4.58 6.62 6.93
C GLY A 32 -3.65 7.46 7.79
N ALA A 33 -2.64 8.12 7.19
CA ALA A 33 -1.73 8.98 7.94
C ALA A 33 -2.39 10.28 8.42
N GLY A 34 -3.25 10.90 7.61
CA GLY A 34 -3.89 12.17 7.94
C GLY A 34 -4.93 12.08 9.06
N PHE A 35 -5.58 10.93 9.21
CA PHE A 35 -6.59 10.68 10.25
C PHE A 35 -6.09 9.73 11.36
N ALA A 36 -4.82 9.33 11.32
CA ALA A 36 -4.23 8.52 12.38
C ALA A 36 -4.16 9.30 13.70
N ASN A 37 -4.51 8.63 14.80
CA ASN A 37 -4.36 9.21 16.13
C ASN A 37 -2.87 9.24 16.52
N SER A 38 -2.32 10.45 16.68
CA SER A 38 -0.89 10.66 16.94
C SER A 38 -0.42 9.99 18.24
N ALA A 39 -1.23 9.95 19.29
CA ALA A 39 -0.87 9.30 20.56
C ALA A 39 -0.76 7.78 20.38
N ALA A 40 -1.76 7.16 19.75
CA ALA A 40 -1.72 5.71 19.47
C ALA A 40 -0.55 5.32 18.57
N LEU A 41 -0.23 6.13 17.54
CA LEU A 41 0.93 5.87 16.67
C LEU A 41 2.27 6.08 17.39
N HIS A 42 2.36 7.10 18.24
CA HIS A 42 3.52 7.37 19.07
C HIS A 42 3.79 6.22 20.05
N ASP A 43 2.77 5.78 20.78
CA ASP A 43 2.85 4.66 21.73
C ASP A 43 3.20 3.36 21.02
N ALA A 44 2.60 3.08 19.85
CA ALA A 44 2.97 1.93 19.03
C ALA A 44 4.43 1.97 18.57
N GLY A 45 4.96 3.16 18.24
CA GLY A 45 6.38 3.34 17.92
C GLY A 45 7.30 3.08 19.12
N HIS A 46 6.90 3.53 20.30
CA HIS A 46 7.61 3.26 21.55
C HIS A 46 7.60 1.77 21.90
N ASP A 47 6.44 1.11 21.77
CA ASP A 47 6.27 -0.32 22.01
C ASP A 47 7.03 -1.18 20.98
N SER A 48 7.06 -0.74 19.72
CA SER A 48 7.86 -1.38 18.67
C SER A 48 9.35 -1.34 19.00
N ARG A 49 9.89 -0.20 19.44
CA ARG A 49 11.31 -0.10 19.84
C ARG A 49 11.61 -0.97 21.06
N HIS A 50 10.68 -1.08 22.01
CA HIS A 50 10.86 -1.97 23.15
C HIS A 50 10.84 -3.45 22.70
N SER A 51 9.91 -3.82 21.83
CA SER A 51 9.77 -5.16 21.25
C SER A 51 10.95 -5.56 20.35
N MET A 52 11.50 -4.60 19.60
CA MET A 52 12.68 -4.79 18.74
C MET A 52 13.98 -4.95 19.53
N ALA A 53 13.98 -4.64 20.83
CA ALA A 53 15.09 -4.85 21.76
C ALA A 53 14.88 -6.07 22.69
N PHE A 54 13.71 -6.73 22.65
CA PHE A 54 13.52 -8.06 23.23
C PHE A 54 14.24 -9.10 22.35
N PRO A 55 14.92 -10.09 22.94
CA PRO A 55 16.11 -10.67 22.34
C PRO A 55 15.82 -11.45 21.07
N CYS A 56 16.35 -10.97 19.95
CA CYS A 56 16.92 -11.86 18.95
C CYS A 56 18.20 -12.44 19.55
N HIS A 57 18.33 -13.77 19.49
CA HIS A 57 19.62 -14.43 19.68
C HIS A 57 20.64 -13.87 18.69
#